data_AF-A0A2W5T097-F1
#
_entry.id   AF-A0A2W5T097-F1
#
_cell.length_a   1.000
_cell.length_b   1.000
_cell.length_c   1.000
_cell.angle_alpha   90.00
_cell.angle_beta   90.00
_cell.angle_gamma   90.00
#
_symmetry.space_group_name_H-M   'P 1'
#
loop_
_entity.id
_entity.type
_entity.pdbx_description
1 polymer ?
#
loop_
_entity_poly.entity_id
_entity_poly.type
_entity_poly.pdbx_seq_one_letter_code
_entity_poly.pdbx_strand_id
1 'polypeptide(L)'
;MFDSTGYSNGIGGTEVQYVRLSGAGDVNSEYGIEQKNANMGLDFDIGITDVEVDHLDLHDNGYMGLGVRSYPRCDGRFHRGNFVQRNTFIHDNRVRNARDGEGFYIGTSHFNSTVGRAYVQTGCPDAGYLEPPLVNAKIYNNVLEDIGRDGIQVGAVTSGMEIYDNVVKRYAKKQDYGHVGGIQINPGSVGEVHGNWIEAMANDVEGTAIQYAGGSTGDVFIHDNVIVGSPTPLLTLGYMITSSNRTVFRNNTVVSSGGKPFYLFCNAALSTTQPHHMDITDNIFVGYDRIGQFLFSDAQGDWYKIFDGNAPKCPINGRVYDNALEAAQHVPGSFYSENVGDAQFVDAGMQNFRLLPTSPALGKGATIR
;
A
#
# COMPACT_ATOMS: atom_id res chain seq x y z
N MET A 1 13.53 -25.74 7.29
CA MET A 1 14.46 -24.64 6.99
C MET A 1 15.24 -24.92 5.72
N PHE A 2 15.21 -24.00 4.76
CA PHE A 2 16.05 -23.98 3.58
C PHE A 2 16.99 -22.75 3.64
N ASP A 3 18.30 -22.97 3.54
CA ASP A 3 19.27 -21.89 3.37
C ASP A 3 19.60 -21.73 1.89
N SER A 4 19.20 -20.62 1.31
CA SER A 4 19.28 -20.31 -0.12
C SER A 4 20.40 -19.30 -0.42
N THR A 5 21.44 -19.25 0.41
CA THR A 5 22.61 -18.39 0.20
C THR A 5 23.19 -18.57 -1.21
N GLY A 6 23.32 -17.46 -1.94
CA GLY A 6 23.87 -17.43 -3.30
C GLY A 6 22.86 -17.75 -4.41
N TYR A 7 21.60 -18.03 -4.08
CA TYR A 7 20.53 -18.24 -5.06
C TYR A 7 19.74 -16.96 -5.31
N SER A 8 19.30 -16.76 -6.56
CA SER A 8 18.38 -15.68 -6.89
C SER A 8 17.05 -15.87 -6.16
N ASN A 9 16.48 -17.08 -6.21
CA ASN A 9 15.17 -17.37 -5.64
C ASN A 9 15.30 -18.51 -4.63
N GLY A 10 14.66 -18.40 -3.47
CA GLY A 10 14.56 -19.48 -2.50
C GLY A 10 13.53 -20.53 -2.95
N ILE A 11 12.33 -20.07 -3.28
CA ILE A 11 11.25 -20.85 -3.88
C ILE A 11 10.86 -20.14 -5.18
N GLY A 12 11.18 -20.74 -6.32
CA GLY A 12 10.92 -20.16 -7.64
C GLY A 12 9.89 -20.96 -8.43
N GLY A 13 9.07 -20.28 -9.23
CA GLY A 13 8.09 -20.94 -10.08
C GLY A 13 7.62 -20.06 -11.25
N THR A 14 7.38 -20.69 -12.39
CA THR A 14 6.78 -20.04 -13.57
C THR A 14 5.65 -20.91 -14.07
N GLU A 15 4.59 -20.30 -14.57
CA GLU A 15 3.36 -20.96 -15.04
C GLU A 15 2.73 -21.85 -13.95
N VAL A 16 2.78 -21.38 -12.69
CA VAL A 16 2.20 -22.05 -11.52
C VAL A 16 0.68 -21.83 -11.52
N GLN A 17 -0.07 -22.93 -11.53
CA GLN A 17 -1.53 -22.88 -11.61
C GLN A 17 -2.19 -23.91 -10.70
N TYR A 18 -3.24 -23.52 -9.99
CA TYR A 18 -4.02 -24.39 -9.09
C TYR A 18 -3.18 -25.01 -7.98
N VAL A 19 -2.35 -24.19 -7.33
CA VAL A 19 -1.39 -24.62 -6.31
C VAL A 19 -1.66 -23.92 -4.99
N ARG A 20 -1.71 -24.69 -3.91
CA ARG A 20 -1.52 -24.18 -2.55
C ARG A 20 -0.14 -24.58 -2.05
N LEU A 21 0.71 -23.61 -1.74
CA LEU A 21 1.97 -23.81 -1.03
C LEU A 21 1.77 -23.45 0.44
N SER A 22 1.67 -24.46 1.28
CA SER A 22 1.37 -24.29 2.70
C SER A 22 2.46 -24.87 3.58
N GLY A 23 2.87 -24.10 4.58
CA GLY A 23 3.62 -24.58 5.73
C GLY A 23 2.72 -25.05 6.89
N ALA A 24 1.39 -25.05 6.74
CA ALA A 24 0.49 -25.51 7.78
C ALA A 24 0.56 -27.04 7.94
N GLY A 25 0.31 -27.54 9.15
CA GLY A 25 0.13 -28.98 9.38
C GLY A 25 0.57 -29.47 10.75
N ASP A 26 1.46 -28.75 11.43
CA ASP A 26 1.84 -29.02 12.82
C ASP A 26 1.21 -27.99 13.76
N VAL A 27 0.41 -28.44 14.71
CA VAL A 27 -0.25 -27.58 15.70
C VAL A 27 0.72 -26.84 16.63
N ASN A 28 1.98 -27.28 16.68
CA ASN A 28 3.03 -26.69 17.50
C ASN A 28 3.96 -25.77 16.70
N SER A 29 3.76 -25.65 15.38
CA SER A 29 4.58 -24.80 14.52
C SER A 29 3.68 -23.96 13.61
N GLU A 30 3.62 -22.67 13.89
CA GLU A 30 2.86 -21.71 13.06
C GLU A 30 3.41 -21.65 11.63
N TYR A 31 4.73 -21.62 11.43
CA TYR A 31 5.34 -21.60 10.09
C TYR A 31 6.11 -22.90 9.82
N GLY A 32 5.54 -23.84 9.06
CA GLY A 32 6.20 -25.12 8.77
C GLY A 32 7.23 -25.08 7.65
N ILE A 33 7.22 -24.02 6.82
CA ILE A 33 8.23 -23.80 5.78
C ILE A 33 9.02 -22.54 6.13
N GLU A 34 10.27 -22.71 6.51
CA GLU A 34 11.23 -21.61 6.72
C GLU A 34 12.23 -21.56 5.56
N GLN A 35 12.41 -20.40 4.95
CA GLN A 35 13.40 -20.13 3.89
C GLN A 35 14.20 -18.86 4.22
N LYS A 36 15.51 -18.88 3.96
CA LYS A 36 16.37 -17.72 4.18
C LYS A 36 17.48 -17.49 3.16
N ASN A 37 18.05 -16.28 3.16
CA ASN A 37 19.29 -15.88 2.46
C ASN A 37 19.26 -15.96 0.92
N ALA A 38 18.09 -16.00 0.27
CA ALA A 38 18.00 -15.83 -1.18
C ALA A 38 18.06 -14.34 -1.56
N ASN A 39 18.18 -14.00 -2.84
CA ASN A 39 17.85 -12.64 -3.27
C ASN A 39 16.33 -12.38 -3.15
N MET A 40 15.50 -13.34 -3.56
CA MET A 40 14.04 -13.28 -3.43
C MET A 40 13.55 -14.55 -2.73
N GLY A 41 12.78 -14.40 -1.65
CA GLY A 41 12.39 -15.54 -0.81
C GLY A 41 11.49 -16.53 -1.54
N LEU A 42 10.32 -16.04 -1.95
CA LEU A 42 9.44 -16.69 -2.92
C LEU A 42 9.26 -15.79 -4.14
N ASP A 43 9.37 -16.36 -5.34
CA ASP A 43 9.15 -15.63 -6.58
C ASP A 43 8.42 -16.48 -7.62
N PHE A 44 7.15 -16.14 -7.82
CA PHE A 44 6.30 -16.63 -8.90
C PHE A 44 6.06 -15.46 -9.87
N ASP A 45 6.74 -15.42 -11.02
CA ASP A 45 6.87 -14.18 -11.81
C ASP A 45 6.28 -14.20 -13.25
N ILE A 46 5.74 -15.33 -13.71
CA ILE A 46 5.18 -15.51 -15.07
C ILE A 46 3.99 -16.46 -15.05
N GLY A 47 2.86 -16.07 -15.63
CA GLY A 47 1.75 -16.99 -15.95
C GLY A 47 1.08 -17.65 -14.74
N ILE A 48 1.02 -16.93 -13.63
CA ILE A 48 0.54 -17.40 -12.34
C ILE A 48 -0.97 -17.20 -12.23
N THR A 49 -1.72 -18.17 -11.73
CA THR A 49 -3.15 -18.04 -11.41
C THR A 49 -3.60 -19.13 -10.44
N ASP A 50 -4.63 -18.87 -9.64
CA ASP A 50 -5.22 -19.85 -8.73
C ASP A 50 -4.16 -20.39 -7.76
N VAL A 51 -3.56 -19.46 -7.01
CA VAL A 51 -2.48 -19.73 -6.07
C VAL A 51 -2.81 -19.26 -4.65
N GLU A 52 -2.50 -20.12 -3.69
CA GLU A 52 -2.56 -19.82 -2.25
C GLU A 52 -1.19 -20.07 -1.64
N VAL A 53 -0.69 -19.12 -0.85
CA VAL A 53 0.59 -19.23 -0.13
C VAL A 53 0.36 -18.89 1.33
N ASP A 54 0.63 -19.85 2.21
CA ASP A 54 0.34 -19.71 3.63
C ASP A 54 1.33 -20.39 4.59
N HIS A 55 1.52 -19.82 5.78
CA HIS A 55 2.35 -20.37 6.85
C HIS A 55 3.84 -20.54 6.47
N LEU A 56 4.40 -19.62 5.68
CA LEU A 56 5.85 -19.54 5.38
C LEU A 56 6.54 -18.51 6.30
N ASP A 57 7.75 -18.80 6.77
CA ASP A 57 8.70 -17.81 7.35
C ASP A 57 9.82 -17.56 6.34
N LEU A 58 9.78 -16.41 5.67
CA LEU A 58 10.75 -15.99 4.64
C LEU A 58 11.62 -14.87 5.18
N HIS A 59 12.93 -15.08 5.30
CA HIS A 59 13.75 -14.08 5.98
C HIS A 59 15.19 -13.91 5.52
N ASP A 60 15.74 -12.75 5.87
CA ASP A 60 17.12 -12.37 5.54
C ASP A 60 17.41 -12.43 4.04
N ASN A 61 16.39 -12.17 3.23
CA ASN A 61 16.47 -12.14 1.78
C ASN A 61 17.03 -10.79 1.29
N GLY A 62 17.73 -10.81 0.15
CA GLY A 62 18.39 -9.63 -0.42
C GLY A 62 17.39 -8.56 -0.82
N TYR A 63 16.65 -8.81 -1.91
CA TYR A 63 15.71 -7.87 -2.48
C TYR A 63 14.29 -8.08 -1.93
N MET A 64 13.64 -9.21 -2.18
CA MET A 64 12.19 -9.37 -1.92
C MET A 64 11.87 -10.52 -0.98
N GLY A 65 10.83 -10.36 -0.15
CA GLY A 65 10.27 -11.44 0.66
C GLY A 65 9.49 -12.45 -0.18
N LEU A 66 8.35 -12.04 -0.73
CA LEU A 66 7.45 -12.87 -1.52
C LEU A 66 6.88 -12.09 -2.70
N GLY A 67 6.97 -12.66 -3.90
CA GLY A 67 6.41 -12.08 -5.12
C GLY A 67 5.53 -13.05 -5.86
N VAL A 68 4.33 -12.59 -6.24
CA VAL A 68 3.36 -13.36 -7.03
C VAL A 68 2.75 -12.44 -8.08
N ARG A 69 3.31 -12.49 -9.28
CA ARG A 69 2.99 -11.58 -10.38
C ARG A 69 3.16 -12.26 -11.73
N SER A 70 2.52 -11.71 -12.77
CA SER A 70 2.62 -12.24 -14.12
C SER A 70 2.92 -11.12 -15.10
N TYR A 71 4.12 -11.13 -15.68
CA TYR A 71 4.47 -10.19 -16.75
C TYR A 71 4.17 -10.75 -18.15
N PRO A 72 3.81 -9.87 -19.10
CA PRO A 72 3.55 -10.26 -20.49
C PRO A 72 4.82 -10.78 -21.20
N ARG A 73 4.64 -11.66 -22.19
CA ARG A 73 5.72 -12.32 -22.95
C ARG A 73 5.65 -12.00 -24.44
N CYS A 74 6.80 -12.05 -25.14
CA CYS A 74 6.90 -11.67 -26.57
C CYS A 74 6.04 -12.54 -27.50
N ASP A 75 5.68 -13.74 -27.06
CA ASP A 75 4.83 -14.67 -27.80
C ASP A 75 3.33 -14.35 -27.68
N GLY A 76 2.98 -13.25 -27.00
CA GLY A 76 1.58 -12.87 -26.78
C GLY A 76 0.91 -13.64 -25.64
N ARG A 77 1.66 -14.37 -24.82
CA ARG A 77 1.12 -14.94 -23.57
C ARG A 77 1.17 -13.92 -22.44
N PHE A 78 0.24 -14.11 -21.49
CA PHE A 78 0.20 -13.39 -20.22
C PHE A 78 0.06 -11.85 -20.32
N HIS A 79 -0.44 -11.31 -21.44
CA HIS A 79 -0.79 -9.90 -21.55
C HIS A 79 -2.28 -9.65 -21.37
N ARG A 80 -2.62 -8.38 -21.11
CA ARG A 80 -4.00 -7.90 -21.03
C ARG A 80 -4.80 -8.27 -22.28
N GLY A 81 -5.99 -8.82 -22.07
CA GLY A 81 -6.88 -9.27 -23.15
C GLY A 81 -6.76 -10.77 -23.45
N ASN A 82 -5.59 -11.37 -23.22
CA ASN A 82 -5.34 -12.80 -23.45
C ASN A 82 -5.17 -13.59 -22.14
N PHE A 83 -4.87 -12.90 -21.03
CA PHE A 83 -4.69 -13.53 -19.73
C PHE A 83 -5.25 -12.66 -18.61
N VAL A 84 -5.66 -13.32 -17.53
CA VAL A 84 -6.08 -12.71 -16.27
C VAL A 84 -5.54 -13.62 -15.16
N GLN A 85 -4.70 -13.07 -14.28
CA GLN A 85 -4.32 -13.75 -13.05
C GLN A 85 -5.54 -13.74 -12.13
N ARG A 86 -5.92 -14.90 -11.58
CA ARG A 86 -7.06 -15.02 -10.68
C ARG A 86 -6.65 -15.60 -9.34
N ASN A 87 -7.46 -15.35 -8.32
CA ASN A 87 -7.46 -16.10 -7.07
C ASN A 87 -6.04 -16.22 -6.49
N THR A 88 -5.47 -15.08 -6.11
CA THR A 88 -4.15 -15.01 -5.46
C THR A 88 -4.35 -14.71 -3.98
N PHE A 89 -4.14 -15.71 -3.13
CA PHE A 89 -4.37 -15.63 -1.70
C PHE A 89 -3.05 -15.78 -0.94
N ILE A 90 -2.66 -14.75 -0.21
CA ILE A 90 -1.40 -14.71 0.54
C ILE A 90 -1.73 -14.43 2.00
N HIS A 91 -1.60 -15.42 2.86
CA HIS A 91 -2.02 -15.24 4.25
C HIS A 91 -1.26 -16.05 5.27
N ASP A 92 -1.29 -15.59 6.52
CA ASP A 92 -0.62 -16.24 7.65
C ASP A 92 0.88 -16.49 7.36
N ASN A 93 1.53 -15.63 6.58
CA ASN A 93 2.97 -15.70 6.33
C ASN A 93 3.74 -14.70 7.20
N ARG A 94 5.01 -15.01 7.44
CA ARG A 94 5.97 -14.09 8.03
C ARG A 94 7.06 -13.75 7.04
N VAL A 95 7.32 -12.45 6.87
CA VAL A 95 8.50 -11.93 6.18
C VAL A 95 9.29 -11.07 7.13
N ARG A 96 10.59 -11.30 7.24
CA ARG A 96 11.48 -10.41 8.01
C ARG A 96 12.83 -10.17 7.36
N ASN A 97 13.33 -8.95 7.44
CA ASN A 97 14.64 -8.57 6.90
C ASN A 97 14.76 -8.76 5.36
N ALA A 98 13.77 -8.34 4.58
CA ALA A 98 13.96 -8.13 3.14
C ALA A 98 14.76 -6.83 2.96
N ARG A 99 16.06 -6.93 2.64
CA ARG A 99 17.01 -5.85 2.94
C ARG A 99 16.93 -4.67 1.98
N ASP A 100 16.76 -4.95 0.70
CA ASP A 100 16.94 -3.98 -0.38
C ASP A 100 15.66 -3.65 -1.16
N GLY A 101 14.64 -4.52 -1.08
CA GLY A 101 13.40 -4.42 -1.84
C GLY A 101 12.15 -4.62 -0.99
N GLU A 102 11.11 -5.12 -1.64
CA GLU A 102 9.75 -5.18 -1.11
C GLU A 102 9.52 -6.39 -0.19
N GLY A 103 8.61 -6.25 0.76
CA GLY A 103 8.17 -7.38 1.58
C GLY A 103 7.34 -8.32 0.71
N PHE A 104 6.19 -7.82 0.24
CA PHE A 104 5.35 -8.47 -0.76
C PHE A 104 5.25 -7.66 -2.04
N TYR A 105 5.26 -8.35 -3.19
CA TYR A 105 4.92 -7.79 -4.50
C TYR A 105 3.89 -8.67 -5.21
N ILE A 106 2.63 -8.26 -5.16
CA ILE A 106 1.48 -9.01 -5.70
C ILE A 106 0.88 -8.28 -6.91
N GLY A 107 0.72 -9.00 -8.02
CA GLY A 107 0.30 -8.40 -9.28
C GLY A 107 1.37 -7.44 -9.83
N THR A 108 0.99 -6.58 -10.78
CA THR A 108 1.95 -5.76 -11.53
C THR A 108 1.70 -4.25 -11.32
N SER A 109 2.73 -3.42 -11.47
CA SER A 109 2.71 -2.03 -11.00
C SER A 109 2.43 -0.97 -12.08
N HIS A 110 2.23 -1.37 -13.34
CA HIS A 110 2.08 -0.46 -14.48
C HIS A 110 0.80 -0.72 -15.29
N PHE A 111 -0.28 -1.14 -14.64
CA PHE A 111 -1.54 -1.47 -15.32
C PHE A 111 -2.06 -0.31 -16.21
N ASN A 112 -1.85 0.95 -15.83
CA ASN A 112 -2.32 2.08 -16.63
C ASN A 112 -1.35 2.56 -17.70
N SER A 113 -0.21 1.89 -17.89
CA SER A 113 0.70 2.27 -18.97
C SER A 113 0.09 1.95 -20.33
N THR A 114 0.21 2.88 -21.27
CA THR A 114 -0.22 2.74 -22.67
C THR A 114 0.89 2.22 -23.60
N VAL A 115 2.11 2.10 -23.07
CA VAL A 115 3.28 1.50 -23.72
C VAL A 115 3.77 0.34 -22.85
N GLY A 116 4.35 -0.70 -23.46
CA GLY A 116 5.02 -1.75 -22.70
C GLY A 116 6.20 -1.13 -21.95
N ARG A 117 6.29 -1.35 -20.63
CA ARG A 117 7.45 -0.90 -19.83
C ARG A 117 8.48 -2.01 -19.65
N ALA A 118 9.66 -1.64 -19.15
CA ALA A 118 10.92 -2.40 -19.11
C ALA A 118 10.90 -3.84 -18.53
N TYR A 119 9.78 -4.33 -17.97
CA TYR A 119 9.63 -5.68 -17.43
C TYR A 119 9.06 -6.69 -18.43
N VAL A 120 8.86 -6.26 -19.67
CA VAL A 120 8.59 -7.14 -20.80
C VAL A 120 9.88 -7.90 -21.15
N GLN A 121 9.77 -9.18 -21.55
CA GLN A 121 10.89 -9.99 -22.00
C GLN A 121 11.78 -9.21 -23.00
N THR A 122 13.10 -9.25 -22.79
CA THR A 122 14.07 -8.56 -23.67
C THR A 122 13.86 -8.97 -25.13
N GLY A 123 13.75 -7.97 -26.03
CA GLY A 123 13.56 -8.18 -27.46
C GLY A 123 12.10 -8.15 -27.94
N CYS A 124 11.13 -7.94 -27.04
CA CYS A 124 9.77 -7.62 -27.47
C CYS A 124 9.68 -6.19 -28.04
N PRO A 125 8.81 -5.93 -29.03
CA PRO A 125 8.44 -4.56 -29.43
C PRO A 125 7.91 -3.72 -28.26
N ASP A 126 8.21 -2.42 -28.23
CA ASP A 126 7.80 -1.49 -27.15
C ASP A 126 6.27 -1.29 -27.03
N ALA A 127 5.51 -1.66 -28.07
CA ALA A 127 4.06 -1.52 -28.12
C ALA A 127 3.36 -2.89 -28.11
N GLY A 128 2.30 -3.02 -27.29
CA GLY A 128 1.38 -4.17 -27.30
C GLY A 128 1.47 -5.14 -26.12
N TYR A 129 2.45 -4.99 -25.22
CA TYR A 129 2.64 -5.89 -24.06
C TYR A 129 2.17 -5.24 -22.76
N LEU A 130 0.86 -5.09 -22.64
CA LEU A 130 0.23 -4.53 -21.45
C LEU A 130 0.11 -5.58 -20.35
N GLU A 131 0.39 -5.16 -19.12
CA GLU A 131 0.32 -6.05 -17.96
C GLU A 131 -1.11 -6.59 -17.76
N PRO A 132 -1.26 -7.90 -17.46
CA PRO A 132 -2.55 -8.54 -17.32
C PRO A 132 -3.27 -8.06 -16.05
N PRO A 133 -4.61 -8.04 -16.05
CA PRO A 133 -5.36 -7.78 -14.83
C PRO A 133 -5.23 -8.95 -13.85
N LEU A 134 -5.30 -8.61 -12.57
CA LEU A 134 -5.50 -9.51 -11.46
C LEU A 134 -6.95 -9.38 -10.95
N VAL A 135 -7.60 -10.51 -10.66
CA VAL A 135 -8.95 -10.57 -10.09
C VAL A 135 -8.94 -11.47 -8.86
N ASN A 136 -9.60 -11.01 -7.79
CA ASN A 136 -9.74 -11.72 -6.52
C ASN A 136 -8.37 -11.97 -5.86
N ALA A 137 -7.77 -10.91 -5.33
CA ALA A 137 -6.51 -10.98 -4.61
C ALA A 137 -6.75 -10.65 -3.13
N LYS A 138 -6.39 -11.58 -2.24
CA LYS A 138 -6.56 -11.42 -0.79
C LYS A 138 -5.22 -11.56 -0.11
N ILE A 139 -4.82 -10.54 0.64
CA ILE A 139 -3.56 -10.49 1.36
C ILE A 139 -3.89 -10.22 2.83
N TYR A 140 -3.82 -11.24 3.68
CA TYR A 140 -4.33 -11.10 5.04
C TYR A 140 -3.59 -11.89 6.13
N ASN A 141 -3.70 -11.44 7.38
CA ASN A 141 -3.04 -12.09 8.53
C ASN A 141 -1.51 -12.29 8.38
N ASN A 142 -0.83 -11.50 7.55
CA ASN A 142 0.62 -11.63 7.39
C ASN A 142 1.36 -10.73 8.39
N VAL A 143 2.57 -11.15 8.76
CA VAL A 143 3.49 -10.37 9.59
C VAL A 143 4.72 -10.01 8.76
N LEU A 144 4.92 -8.71 8.51
CA LEU A 144 6.05 -8.20 7.75
C LEU A 144 6.85 -7.25 8.63
N GLU A 145 8.14 -7.53 8.79
CA GLU A 145 9.02 -6.78 9.69
C GLU A 145 10.35 -6.43 9.02
N ASP A 146 10.84 -5.21 9.22
CA ASP A 146 12.16 -4.79 8.76
C ASP A 146 12.37 -4.91 7.24
N ILE A 147 11.56 -4.16 6.50
CA ILE A 147 11.51 -4.19 5.03
C ILE A 147 12.26 -2.99 4.45
N GLY A 148 13.10 -3.23 3.44
CA GLY A 148 13.90 -2.22 2.77
C GLY A 148 13.05 -1.16 2.07
N ARG A 149 12.09 -1.59 1.26
CA ARG A 149 11.16 -0.75 0.50
C ARG A 149 9.73 -0.93 1.00
N ASP A 150 8.78 -1.09 0.08
CA ASP A 150 7.36 -1.24 0.38
C ASP A 150 7.13 -2.50 1.22
N GLY A 151 6.34 -2.38 2.30
CA GLY A 151 5.93 -3.54 3.09
C GLY A 151 5.10 -4.50 2.22
N ILE A 152 3.94 -4.03 1.78
CA ILE A 152 3.06 -4.75 0.86
C ILE A 152 2.84 -3.88 -0.38
N GLN A 153 3.23 -4.36 -1.55
CA GLN A 153 2.95 -3.73 -2.83
C GLN A 153 1.95 -4.58 -3.64
N VAL A 154 0.83 -3.98 -4.03
CA VAL A 154 -0.25 -4.67 -4.76
C VAL A 154 -0.65 -3.84 -5.97
N GLY A 155 -0.76 -4.46 -7.15
CA GLY A 155 -1.11 -3.78 -8.38
C GLY A 155 -1.98 -4.60 -9.34
N ALA A 156 -2.61 -3.91 -10.28
CA ALA A 156 -3.46 -4.49 -11.32
C ALA A 156 -4.69 -5.27 -10.81
N VAL A 157 -5.10 -5.14 -9.54
CA VAL A 157 -6.25 -5.87 -9.00
C VAL A 157 -7.57 -5.22 -9.42
N THR A 158 -8.03 -5.51 -10.62
CA THR A 158 -9.21 -4.87 -11.24
C THR A 158 -10.55 -5.21 -10.60
N SER A 159 -10.61 -6.22 -9.73
CA SER A 159 -11.79 -6.54 -8.91
C SER A 159 -11.41 -7.46 -7.74
N GLY A 160 -12.05 -7.27 -6.59
CA GLY A 160 -11.91 -8.16 -5.42
C GLY A 160 -10.55 -8.07 -4.73
N MET A 161 -9.97 -6.87 -4.61
CA MET A 161 -8.82 -6.66 -3.73
C MET A 161 -9.29 -6.57 -2.28
N GLU A 162 -8.68 -7.37 -1.40
CA GLU A 162 -8.81 -7.24 0.05
C GLU A 162 -7.43 -7.37 0.69
N ILE A 163 -6.98 -6.32 1.39
CA ILE A 163 -5.72 -6.33 2.16
C ILE A 163 -6.07 -6.08 3.62
N TYR A 164 -6.02 -7.11 4.48
CA TYR A 164 -6.53 -6.96 5.83
C TYR A 164 -5.87 -7.75 6.93
N ASP A 165 -5.99 -7.27 8.17
CA ASP A 165 -5.46 -7.91 9.37
C ASP A 165 -3.93 -8.22 9.29
N ASN A 166 -3.20 -7.51 8.42
CA ASN A 166 -1.75 -7.64 8.34
C ASN A 166 -1.08 -6.74 9.38
N VAL A 167 0.09 -7.18 9.84
CA VAL A 167 0.98 -6.41 10.71
C VAL A 167 2.24 -6.07 9.92
N VAL A 168 2.41 -4.80 9.56
CA VAL A 168 3.55 -4.28 8.82
C VAL A 168 4.35 -3.34 9.72
N LYS A 169 5.59 -3.70 10.04
CA LYS A 169 6.45 -2.94 10.97
C LYS A 169 7.78 -2.60 10.33
N ARG A 170 8.25 -1.36 10.54
CA ARG A 170 9.57 -0.89 10.11
C ARG A 170 9.81 -1.15 8.62
N TYR A 171 8.86 -0.71 7.80
CA TYR A 171 8.99 -0.67 6.34
C TYR A 171 9.83 0.55 5.90
N ALA A 172 10.11 0.68 4.61
CA ALA A 172 10.84 1.81 4.03
C ALA A 172 12.23 2.08 4.65
N LYS A 173 12.94 1.05 5.13
CA LYS A 173 14.26 1.23 5.77
C LYS A 173 15.32 1.85 4.85
N LYS A 174 15.14 1.74 3.53
CA LYS A 174 16.00 2.38 2.53
C LYS A 174 15.68 3.85 2.31
N GLN A 175 14.49 4.31 2.70
CA GLN A 175 14.02 5.68 2.44
C GLN A 175 14.13 6.03 0.94
N ASP A 176 13.83 5.06 0.08
CA ASP A 176 13.96 5.18 -1.38
C ASP A 176 12.68 5.74 -1.99
N TYR A 177 12.71 7.02 -2.36
CA TYR A 177 11.55 7.77 -2.79
C TYR A 177 10.72 7.02 -3.86
N GLY A 178 9.41 6.91 -3.63
CA GLY A 178 8.48 6.16 -4.49
C GLY A 178 8.32 4.67 -4.13
N HIS A 179 9.16 4.16 -3.21
CA HIS A 179 9.16 2.80 -2.69
C HIS A 179 9.21 2.79 -1.15
N VAL A 180 8.29 3.53 -0.55
CA VAL A 180 8.25 3.82 0.89
C VAL A 180 6.89 3.52 1.54
N GLY A 181 6.04 2.74 0.87
CA GLY A 181 4.71 2.39 1.33
C GLY A 181 4.72 1.29 2.40
N GLY A 182 4.03 1.46 3.51
CA GLY A 182 3.67 0.33 4.39
C GLY A 182 2.78 -0.63 3.59
N ILE A 183 1.75 -0.06 2.96
CA ILE A 183 0.96 -0.69 1.92
C ILE A 183 0.92 0.26 0.71
N GLN A 184 1.46 -0.19 -0.42
CA GLN A 184 1.40 0.50 -1.70
C GLN A 184 0.37 -0.15 -2.63
N ILE A 185 -0.61 0.65 -3.04
CA ILE A 185 -1.67 0.29 -3.99
C ILE A 185 -1.30 0.90 -5.34
N ASN A 186 -0.82 0.07 -6.25
CA ASN A 186 -0.42 0.43 -7.60
C ASN A 186 -1.63 0.53 -8.57
N PRO A 187 -1.42 1.12 -9.77
CA PRO A 187 -2.47 1.30 -10.76
C PRO A 187 -3.26 0.06 -11.14
N GLY A 188 -4.51 0.29 -11.53
CA GLY A 188 -5.47 -0.75 -11.87
C GLY A 188 -6.19 -1.40 -10.69
N SER A 189 -5.78 -1.13 -9.45
CA SER A 189 -6.30 -1.82 -8.27
C SER A 189 -7.56 -1.16 -7.69
N VAL A 190 -8.57 -1.97 -7.33
CA VAL A 190 -9.84 -1.56 -6.70
C VAL A 190 -10.20 -2.52 -5.57
N GLY A 191 -10.81 -2.03 -4.49
CA GLY A 191 -11.26 -2.85 -3.37
C GLY A 191 -10.95 -2.24 -2.01
N GLU A 192 -10.66 -3.08 -1.03
CA GLU A 192 -10.60 -2.71 0.39
C GLU A 192 -9.23 -2.96 1.01
N VAL A 193 -8.80 -2.02 1.88
CA VAL A 193 -7.60 -2.11 2.72
C VAL A 193 -8.01 -1.79 4.14
N HIS A 194 -8.11 -2.80 5.00
CA HIS A 194 -8.71 -2.62 6.32
C HIS A 194 -8.16 -3.49 7.44
N GLY A 195 -8.34 -3.10 8.69
CA GLY A 195 -7.90 -3.94 9.82
C GLY A 195 -6.38 -4.07 9.98
N ASN A 196 -5.58 -3.36 9.18
CA ASN A 196 -4.13 -3.52 9.21
C ASN A 196 -3.49 -2.69 10.32
N TRP A 197 -2.41 -3.23 10.90
CA TRP A 197 -1.47 -2.49 11.75
C TRP A 197 -0.25 -2.08 10.94
N ILE A 198 -0.04 -0.78 10.77
CA ILE A 198 1.06 -0.23 9.96
C ILE A 198 1.91 0.68 10.84
N GLU A 199 3.12 0.24 11.16
CA GLU A 199 4.02 0.90 12.10
C GLU A 199 5.33 1.27 11.41
N ALA A 200 5.60 2.56 11.31
CA ALA A 200 6.83 3.08 10.78
C ALA A 200 8.02 2.79 11.71
N MET A 201 9.24 2.91 11.18
CA MET A 201 10.43 2.85 12.03
C MET A 201 10.65 4.16 12.80
N ALA A 202 11.42 4.11 13.88
CA ALA A 202 11.80 5.34 14.58
C ALA A 202 12.59 6.27 13.66
N ASN A 203 12.28 7.56 13.71
CA ASN A 203 12.88 8.61 12.86
C ASN A 203 12.66 8.41 11.35
N ASP A 204 11.60 7.71 10.97
CA ASP A 204 11.17 7.64 9.57
C ASP A 204 10.78 9.04 9.05
N VAL A 205 11.32 9.42 7.89
CA VAL A 205 11.11 10.75 7.30
C VAL A 205 10.46 10.70 5.92
N GLU A 206 10.59 9.59 5.19
CA GLU A 206 9.98 9.39 3.87
C GLU A 206 8.76 8.43 3.91
N GLY A 207 8.64 7.61 4.96
CA GLY A 207 7.67 6.52 5.03
C GLY A 207 6.21 6.95 4.87
N THR A 208 5.53 6.30 3.95
CA THR A 208 4.09 6.49 3.76
C THR A 208 3.36 5.25 4.26
N ALA A 209 2.39 5.36 5.17
CA ALA A 209 1.68 4.16 5.64
C ALA A 209 0.85 3.54 4.53
N ILE A 210 0.05 4.35 3.82
CA ILE A 210 -0.73 3.92 2.68
C ILE A 210 -0.44 4.82 1.48
N GLN A 211 0.21 4.24 0.46
CA GLN A 211 0.55 4.93 -0.79
C GLN A 211 -0.36 4.44 -1.90
N TYR A 212 -1.25 5.30 -2.40
CA TYR A 212 -2.13 4.98 -3.52
C TYR A 212 -1.64 5.69 -4.79
N ALA A 213 -1.12 4.91 -5.73
CA ALA A 213 -0.61 5.45 -7.00
C ALA A 213 -1.72 6.04 -7.89
N GLY A 214 -2.99 5.71 -7.63
CA GLY A 214 -4.08 6.00 -8.56
C GLY A 214 -4.11 5.00 -9.71
N GLY A 215 -5.08 5.15 -10.60
CA GLY A 215 -5.18 4.39 -11.83
C GLY A 215 -6.26 3.31 -11.80
N SER A 216 -7.09 3.31 -10.77
CA SER A 216 -8.17 2.33 -10.60
C SER A 216 -9.32 2.52 -11.61
N THR A 217 -10.06 1.45 -11.87
CA THR A 217 -11.33 1.49 -12.62
C THR A 217 -12.56 1.54 -11.72
N GLY A 218 -12.36 1.71 -10.40
CA GLY A 218 -13.41 1.76 -9.39
C GLY A 218 -12.91 2.32 -8.06
N ASP A 219 -13.75 2.27 -7.04
CA ASP A 219 -13.45 2.84 -5.72
C ASP A 219 -12.38 2.04 -4.97
N VAL A 220 -11.63 2.73 -4.12
CA VAL A 220 -10.70 2.15 -3.13
C VAL A 220 -11.13 2.59 -1.74
N PHE A 221 -11.38 1.63 -0.85
CA PHE A 221 -11.79 1.85 0.52
C PHE A 221 -10.66 1.50 1.47
N ILE A 222 -10.19 2.49 2.23
CA ILE A 222 -9.12 2.37 3.22
C ILE A 222 -9.74 2.66 4.57
N HIS A 223 -9.94 1.64 5.40
CA HIS A 223 -10.67 1.84 6.65
C HIS A 223 -10.27 0.93 7.79
N ASP A 224 -10.57 1.34 9.01
CA ASP A 224 -10.31 0.51 10.19
C ASP A 224 -8.84 0.05 10.27
N ASN A 225 -7.88 0.86 9.83
CA ASN A 225 -6.45 0.59 9.99
C ASN A 225 -5.89 1.39 11.18
N VAL A 226 -4.88 0.82 11.85
CA VAL A 226 -4.07 1.52 12.85
C VAL A 226 -2.73 1.87 12.22
N ILE A 227 -2.40 3.16 12.22
CA ILE A 227 -1.16 3.70 11.66
C ILE A 227 -0.37 4.37 12.77
N VAL A 228 0.87 3.96 12.97
CA VAL A 228 1.73 4.43 14.07
C VAL A 228 3.02 4.99 13.51
N GLY A 229 3.35 6.22 13.87
CA GLY A 229 4.65 6.83 13.61
C GLY A 229 4.93 7.27 12.17
N SER A 230 4.07 6.90 11.20
CA SER A 230 4.32 7.23 9.80
C SER A 230 4.28 8.74 9.56
N PRO A 231 5.31 9.34 8.92
CA PRO A 231 5.30 10.76 8.61
C PRO A 231 4.18 11.13 7.62
N THR A 232 3.81 10.20 6.72
CA THR A 232 2.70 10.36 5.76
C THR A 232 1.71 9.16 5.84
N PRO A 233 0.69 9.20 6.70
CA PRO A 233 -0.36 8.18 6.79
C PRO A 233 -1.04 7.84 5.47
N LEU A 234 -1.41 8.84 4.67
CA LEU A 234 -2.00 8.63 3.34
C LEU A 234 -1.31 9.52 2.31
N LEU A 235 -0.79 8.89 1.26
CA LEU A 235 -0.32 9.55 0.05
C LEU A 235 -1.13 9.08 -1.16
N THR A 236 -1.61 9.99 -1.98
CA THR A 236 -2.17 9.67 -3.30
C THR A 236 -1.34 10.31 -4.39
N LEU A 237 -0.90 9.57 -5.43
CA LEU A 237 -0.08 10.09 -6.55
C LEU A 237 -0.90 10.45 -7.81
N GLY A 238 -2.19 10.18 -7.82
CA GLY A 238 -3.11 10.79 -8.79
C GLY A 238 -2.74 10.60 -10.27
N TYR A 239 -2.25 9.44 -10.69
CA TYR A 239 -2.10 9.10 -12.13
C TYR A 239 -3.44 8.99 -12.90
N MET A 240 -4.54 9.52 -12.36
CA MET A 240 -5.89 9.38 -12.89
C MET A 240 -6.36 10.65 -13.56
N ILE A 241 -6.16 10.67 -14.87
CA ILE A 241 -6.86 11.56 -15.79
C ILE A 241 -8.26 10.93 -15.96
N THR A 242 -9.33 11.59 -15.47
CA THR A 242 -10.77 11.36 -15.81
C THR A 242 -11.67 10.39 -15.00
N SER A 243 -11.28 9.80 -13.86
CA SER A 243 -12.19 8.87 -13.16
C SER A 243 -13.15 9.54 -12.18
N SER A 244 -14.44 9.13 -12.16
CA SER A 244 -15.40 9.43 -11.09
C SER A 244 -15.22 8.56 -9.83
N ASN A 245 -14.09 7.84 -9.73
CA ASN A 245 -13.83 6.88 -8.68
C ASN A 245 -13.48 7.58 -7.37
N ARG A 246 -13.89 6.97 -6.26
CA ARG A 246 -13.68 7.49 -4.92
C ARG A 246 -12.48 6.83 -4.26
N THR A 247 -11.72 7.64 -3.54
CA THR A 247 -10.79 7.16 -2.52
C THR A 247 -11.43 7.44 -1.17
N VAL A 248 -11.80 6.41 -0.42
CA VAL A 248 -12.44 6.55 0.89
C VAL A 248 -11.40 6.23 1.96
N PHE A 249 -11.12 7.16 2.86
CA PHE A 249 -10.23 6.98 4.01
C PHE A 249 -11.03 7.23 5.30
N ARG A 250 -11.55 6.16 5.91
CA ARG A 250 -12.50 6.29 7.03
C ARG A 250 -12.16 5.40 8.22
N ASN A 251 -12.56 5.79 9.42
CA ASN A 251 -12.37 4.95 10.62
C ASN A 251 -10.93 4.48 10.83
N ASN A 252 -9.91 5.22 10.40
CA ASN A 252 -8.52 4.87 10.68
C ASN A 252 -8.06 5.56 11.97
N THR A 253 -7.22 4.89 12.76
CA THR A 253 -6.56 5.47 13.94
C THR A 253 -5.11 5.76 13.59
N VAL A 254 -4.75 7.04 13.54
CA VAL A 254 -3.40 7.53 13.23
C VAL A 254 -2.80 8.14 14.47
N VAL A 255 -1.67 7.60 14.91
CA VAL A 255 -0.97 8.02 16.13
C VAL A 255 0.46 8.42 15.78
N SER A 256 0.85 9.62 16.21
CA SER A 256 2.22 10.14 16.12
C SER A 256 2.75 10.30 14.69
N SER A 257 1.95 10.84 13.77
CA SER A 257 2.44 11.15 12.42
C SER A 257 3.37 12.37 12.44
N GLY A 258 4.65 12.19 12.12
CA GLY A 258 5.73 13.19 12.21
C GLY A 258 5.65 14.45 11.33
N GLY A 259 4.45 14.84 10.88
CA GLY A 259 4.19 16.23 10.43
C GLY A 259 3.25 16.42 9.25
N LYS A 260 2.84 15.37 8.52
CA LYS A 260 1.96 15.50 7.33
C LYS A 260 0.98 14.33 7.20
N PRO A 261 -0.17 14.35 7.91
CA PRO A 261 -1.13 13.25 7.88
C PRO A 261 -1.61 12.87 6.47
N PHE A 262 -1.61 13.83 5.54
CA PHE A 262 -2.03 13.63 4.15
C PHE A 262 -1.07 14.28 3.17
N TYR A 263 -0.78 13.54 2.10
CA TYR A 263 -0.20 14.05 0.87
C TYR A 263 -1.15 13.69 -0.28
N LEU A 264 -1.94 14.66 -0.75
CA LEU A 264 -2.89 14.42 -1.83
C LEU A 264 -2.41 15.07 -3.12
N PHE A 265 -1.93 14.26 -4.05
CA PHE A 265 -1.61 14.73 -5.39
C PHE A 265 -2.89 15.08 -6.14
N CYS A 266 -2.89 16.26 -6.76
CA CYS A 266 -4.00 16.76 -7.56
C CYS A 266 -3.44 17.15 -8.93
N ASN A 267 -3.95 16.54 -10.00
CA ASN A 267 -3.52 16.85 -11.35
C ASN A 267 -4.19 18.14 -11.83
N ALA A 268 -3.41 19.13 -12.29
CA ALA A 268 -3.92 20.40 -12.82
C ALA A 268 -4.80 20.26 -14.08
N ALA A 269 -4.85 19.08 -14.71
CA ALA A 269 -5.80 18.77 -15.79
C ALA A 269 -7.24 18.53 -15.29
N LEU A 270 -7.47 18.44 -13.98
CA LEU A 270 -8.80 18.27 -13.39
C LEU A 270 -9.54 19.61 -13.42
N SER A 271 -10.62 19.67 -14.19
CA SER A 271 -11.57 20.78 -14.13
C SER A 271 -12.47 20.67 -12.91
N THR A 272 -13.16 21.75 -12.55
CA THR A 272 -14.25 21.73 -11.56
C THR A 272 -15.38 20.75 -11.91
N THR A 273 -15.42 20.22 -13.14
CA THR A 273 -16.39 19.21 -13.62
C THR A 273 -15.88 17.78 -13.53
N GLN A 274 -14.62 17.55 -13.13
CA GLN A 274 -14.03 16.22 -12.86
C GLN A 274 -13.21 16.26 -11.56
N PRO A 275 -13.84 16.53 -10.39
CA PRO A 275 -13.10 16.57 -9.13
C PRO A 275 -12.58 15.18 -8.74
N HIS A 276 -11.43 15.13 -8.06
CA HIS A 276 -11.08 13.94 -7.30
C HIS A 276 -12.12 13.77 -6.18
N HIS A 277 -12.74 12.59 -6.13
CA HIS A 277 -13.66 12.24 -5.06
C HIS A 277 -12.89 11.56 -3.93
N MET A 278 -12.74 12.26 -2.81
CA MET A 278 -12.06 11.73 -1.65
C MET A 278 -12.88 11.94 -0.39
N ASP A 279 -13.23 10.85 0.28
CA ASP A 279 -14.04 10.87 1.49
C ASP A 279 -13.16 10.54 2.69
N ILE A 280 -12.79 11.57 3.46
CA ILE A 280 -12.01 11.42 4.71
C ILE A 280 -12.94 11.70 5.88
N THR A 281 -13.41 10.66 6.58
CA THR A 281 -14.35 10.82 7.69
C THR A 281 -14.07 9.85 8.83
N ASP A 282 -14.54 10.19 10.01
CA ASP A 282 -14.57 9.27 11.15
C ASP A 282 -13.20 8.71 11.58
N ASN A 283 -12.10 9.38 11.25
CA ASN A 283 -10.76 8.97 11.65
C ASN A 283 -10.37 9.59 13.00
N ILE A 284 -9.33 9.03 13.63
CA ILE A 284 -8.61 9.63 14.76
C ILE A 284 -7.23 10.01 14.27
N PHE A 285 -6.83 11.27 14.46
CA PHE A 285 -5.46 11.73 14.26
C PHE A 285 -4.97 12.32 15.57
N VAL A 286 -3.97 11.70 16.18
CA VAL A 286 -3.35 12.25 17.39
C VAL A 286 -1.84 12.23 17.36
N GLY A 287 -1.20 13.16 18.09
CA GLY A 287 0.26 13.20 18.19
C GLY A 287 0.96 13.75 16.94
N TYR A 288 0.26 14.51 16.10
CA TYR A 288 0.85 15.14 14.92
C TYR A 288 1.44 16.51 15.25
N ASP A 289 2.48 16.93 14.52
CA ASP A 289 3.03 18.28 14.65
C ASP A 289 2.20 19.33 13.88
N ARG A 290 1.63 18.94 12.74
CA ARG A 290 0.77 19.79 11.90
C ARG A 290 -0.17 18.95 11.05
N ILE A 291 -1.46 19.31 10.97
CA ILE A 291 -2.37 18.70 9.99
C ILE A 291 -2.27 19.45 8.67
N GLY A 292 -1.57 18.81 7.73
CA GLY A 292 -1.65 19.12 6.30
C GLY A 292 -0.62 20.11 5.79
N GLN A 293 0.28 19.62 4.93
CA GLN A 293 0.71 20.36 3.75
C GLN A 293 0.14 19.59 2.56
N PHE A 294 -0.88 20.12 1.88
CA PHE A 294 -1.31 19.53 0.62
C PHE A 294 -0.27 19.90 -0.44
N LEU A 295 0.51 18.94 -0.90
CA LEU A 295 1.54 19.20 -1.90
C LEU A 295 0.94 18.89 -3.29
N PHE A 296 0.88 19.92 -4.14
CA PHE A 296 0.33 19.87 -5.50
C PHE A 296 1.49 19.95 -6.49
N SER A 297 1.42 19.18 -7.58
CA SER A 297 2.26 19.39 -8.76
C SER A 297 1.47 20.14 -9.83
N ASP A 298 2.16 20.81 -10.74
CA ASP A 298 1.55 21.35 -11.95
C ASP A 298 1.30 20.25 -13.01
N ALA A 299 0.75 20.66 -14.15
CA ALA A 299 0.43 19.79 -15.29
C ALA A 299 1.69 19.21 -15.97
N GLN A 300 2.89 19.67 -15.61
CA GLN A 300 4.16 19.27 -16.20
C GLN A 300 4.85 18.16 -15.39
N GLY A 301 4.31 17.80 -14.22
CA GLY A 301 4.83 16.71 -13.39
C GLY A 301 6.07 17.08 -12.59
N ASP A 302 6.37 18.38 -12.44
CA ASP A 302 7.48 18.84 -11.62
C ASP A 302 7.11 18.85 -10.13
N TRP A 303 8.00 18.29 -9.31
CA TRP A 303 7.82 18.07 -7.87
C TRP A 303 8.07 19.36 -7.08
N TYR A 304 7.05 20.19 -6.90
CA TYR A 304 7.18 21.38 -6.06
C TYR A 304 6.53 21.21 -4.69
N LYS A 305 7.36 21.37 -3.66
CA LYS A 305 6.91 21.76 -2.32
C LYS A 305 6.27 23.15 -2.49
N ILE A 306 4.95 23.27 -2.31
CA ILE A 306 4.28 24.55 -2.54
C ILE A 306 4.74 25.57 -1.51
N PHE A 307 5.64 26.44 -1.96
CA PHE A 307 5.84 27.78 -1.40
C PHE A 307 5.56 28.87 -2.44
N ASP A 308 4.95 28.54 -3.59
CA ASP A 308 4.73 29.53 -4.65
C ASP A 308 3.30 29.50 -5.21
N GLY A 309 2.74 30.69 -5.39
CA GLY A 309 1.31 30.99 -5.51
C GLY A 309 0.62 30.61 -6.83
N ASN A 310 1.07 29.55 -7.51
CA ASN A 310 0.65 29.25 -8.90
C ASN A 310 -0.17 27.96 -9.09
N ALA A 311 -0.51 27.20 -8.05
CA ALA A 311 -1.45 26.06 -8.14
C ALA A 311 -2.67 26.27 -7.21
N PRO A 312 -3.51 27.31 -7.43
CA PRO A 312 -4.31 27.84 -6.34
C PRO A 312 -5.53 26.99 -5.95
N LYS A 313 -5.93 25.94 -6.68
CA LYS A 313 -7.24 25.29 -6.42
C LYS A 313 -7.28 23.82 -6.81
N CYS A 314 -7.17 22.92 -5.83
CA CYS A 314 -7.64 21.54 -6.01
C CYS A 314 -9.08 21.42 -5.47
N PRO A 315 -10.08 21.19 -6.34
CA PRO A 315 -11.43 20.89 -5.87
C PRO A 315 -11.49 19.44 -5.38
N ILE A 316 -11.40 19.24 -4.06
CA ILE A 316 -11.73 17.95 -3.44
C ILE A 316 -13.17 18.05 -2.96
N ASN A 317 -14.05 17.20 -3.48
CA ASN A 317 -15.48 17.22 -3.17
C ASN A 317 -16.11 18.62 -3.29
N GLY A 318 -15.67 19.43 -4.26
CA GLY A 318 -16.16 20.79 -4.48
C GLY A 318 -15.66 21.86 -3.49
N ARG A 319 -14.84 21.50 -2.49
CA ARG A 319 -14.12 22.45 -1.63
C ARG A 319 -12.72 22.70 -2.17
N VAL A 320 -12.32 23.95 -2.19
CA VAL A 320 -10.95 24.37 -2.50
C VAL A 320 -10.17 24.47 -1.19
N TYR A 321 -9.08 23.73 -1.10
CA TYR A 321 -8.15 23.74 0.03
C TYR A 321 -6.94 24.61 -0.30
N ASP A 322 -6.68 25.65 0.49
CA ASP A 322 -5.62 26.64 0.25
C ASP A 322 -4.60 26.64 1.39
N ASN A 323 -3.38 26.17 1.10
CA ASN A 323 -2.30 26.08 2.08
C ASN A 323 -1.79 27.46 2.56
N ALA A 324 -2.06 28.54 1.81
CA ALA A 324 -1.67 29.90 2.19
C ALA A 324 -2.63 30.52 3.22
N LEU A 325 -3.85 29.99 3.34
CA LEU A 325 -4.91 30.57 4.16
C LEU A 325 -5.18 29.82 5.47
N GLU A 326 -4.84 28.53 5.57
CA GLU A 326 -5.15 27.69 6.73
C GLU A 326 -3.88 27.04 7.30
N ALA A 327 -3.53 27.36 8.56
CA ALA A 327 -2.35 26.80 9.23
C ALA A 327 -2.49 25.29 9.51
N ALA A 328 -3.71 24.82 9.78
CA ALA A 328 -4.09 23.41 9.90
C ALA A 328 -5.43 23.19 9.21
N GLN A 329 -5.48 22.23 8.29
CA GLN A 329 -6.68 21.96 7.48
C GLN A 329 -7.38 20.70 7.99
N HIS A 330 -8.38 20.87 8.84
CA HIS A 330 -9.16 19.75 9.36
C HIS A 330 -10.25 19.36 8.37
N VAL A 331 -10.35 18.06 8.07
CA VAL A 331 -11.50 17.53 7.33
C VAL A 331 -12.62 17.23 8.32
N PRO A 332 -13.84 17.76 8.14
CA PRO A 332 -14.93 17.53 9.08
C PRO A 332 -15.22 16.05 9.32
N GLY A 333 -15.68 15.72 10.52
CA GLY A 333 -16.11 14.37 10.86
C GLY A 333 -15.03 13.46 11.44
N SER A 334 -13.77 13.91 11.54
CA SER A 334 -12.69 13.18 12.22
C SER A 334 -12.31 13.85 13.55
N PHE A 335 -11.67 13.10 14.45
CA PHE A 335 -11.09 13.62 15.69
C PHE A 335 -9.62 13.99 15.47
N TYR A 336 -9.20 15.14 15.98
CA TYR A 336 -7.85 15.68 15.83
C TYR A 336 -7.33 16.22 17.16
N SER A 337 -6.14 15.80 17.58
CA SER A 337 -5.38 16.46 18.65
C SER A 337 -3.87 16.34 18.47
N GLU A 338 -3.12 17.39 18.79
CA GLU A 338 -1.66 17.31 18.85
C GLU A 338 -1.16 16.40 19.99
N ASN A 339 -2.00 16.12 21.01
CA ASN A 339 -1.66 15.26 22.14
C ASN A 339 -2.32 13.88 22.03
N VAL A 340 -1.51 12.82 22.10
CA VAL A 340 -1.99 11.43 22.11
C VAL A 340 -2.96 11.16 23.26
N GLY A 341 -2.73 11.78 24.42
CA GLY A 341 -3.57 11.61 25.61
C GLY A 341 -5.03 12.06 25.44
N ASP A 342 -5.30 12.99 24.52
CA ASP A 342 -6.65 13.55 24.36
C ASP A 342 -7.64 12.56 23.74
N ALA A 343 -7.15 11.58 22.97
CA ALA A 343 -7.98 10.49 22.49
C ALA A 343 -8.43 9.54 23.61
N GLN A 344 -7.83 9.60 24.81
CA GLN A 344 -8.16 8.74 25.94
C GLN A 344 -8.15 7.24 25.58
N PHE A 345 -7.04 6.79 24.99
CA PHE A 345 -6.79 5.37 24.79
C PHE A 345 -6.64 4.62 26.13
N VAL A 346 -6.92 3.31 26.13
CA VAL A 346 -6.74 2.44 27.31
C VAL A 346 -5.29 2.46 27.78
N ASP A 347 -4.33 2.27 26.86
CA ASP A 347 -2.90 2.40 27.16
C ASP A 347 -2.10 2.65 25.87
N ALA A 348 -1.94 3.93 25.51
CA ALA A 348 -1.18 4.30 24.32
C ALA A 348 0.32 3.94 24.42
N GLY A 349 0.89 3.89 25.63
CA GLY A 349 2.30 3.55 25.84
C GLY A 349 2.59 2.09 25.55
N MET A 350 1.59 1.22 25.76
CA MET A 350 1.62 -0.20 25.39
C MET A 350 0.98 -0.47 24.01
N GLN A 351 0.81 0.57 23.18
CA GLN A 351 0.20 0.47 21.85
C GLN A 351 -1.23 -0.11 21.86
N ASN A 352 -1.97 0.00 22.97
CA ASN A 352 -3.37 -0.39 23.08
C ASN A 352 -4.26 0.83 22.82
N PHE A 353 -4.62 1.01 21.55
CA PHE A 353 -5.39 2.16 21.06
C PHE A 353 -6.92 1.97 21.12
N ARG A 354 -7.40 0.99 21.90
CA ARG A 354 -8.82 0.95 22.26
C ARG A 354 -9.18 2.20 23.05
N LEU A 355 -10.36 2.76 22.80
CA LEU A 355 -10.83 3.97 23.48
C LEU A 355 -11.45 3.64 24.83
N LEU A 356 -11.22 4.50 25.83
CA LEU A 356 -11.98 4.47 27.07
C LEU A 356 -13.45 4.85 26.81
N PRO A 357 -14.41 4.36 27.62
CA PRO A 357 -15.83 4.72 27.48
C PRO A 357 -16.15 6.21 27.64
N THR A 358 -15.20 7.02 28.11
CA THR A 358 -15.32 8.47 28.26
C THR A 358 -14.65 9.25 27.14
N SER A 359 -14.03 8.56 26.18
CA SER A 359 -13.20 9.19 25.16
C SER A 359 -14.02 10.18 24.31
N PRO A 360 -13.47 11.39 24.05
CA PRO A 360 -14.09 12.33 23.11
C PRO A 360 -14.01 11.84 21.65
N ALA A 361 -13.20 10.81 21.37
CA ALA A 361 -13.03 10.22 20.06
C ALA A 361 -13.93 8.98 19.83
N LEU A 362 -14.88 8.68 20.73
CA LEU A 362 -15.82 7.57 20.56
C LEU A 362 -16.58 7.64 19.22
N GLY A 363 -16.72 6.49 18.56
CA GLY A 363 -17.33 6.39 17.23
C GLY A 363 -16.45 6.88 16.09
N LYS A 364 -15.15 7.10 16.36
CA LYS A 364 -14.11 7.45 15.39
C LYS A 364 -12.98 6.44 15.48
N GLY A 365 -12.18 6.39 14.43
CA GLY A 365 -10.98 5.57 14.33
C GLY A 365 -11.27 4.08 14.30
N ALA A 366 -10.18 3.34 14.18
CA ALA A 366 -10.21 1.90 14.12
C ALA A 366 -10.33 1.34 15.54
N THR A 367 -11.22 0.36 15.71
CA THR A 367 -11.39 -0.37 16.98
C THR A 367 -10.66 -1.72 16.89
N ILE A 368 -9.35 -1.68 16.66
CA ILE A 368 -8.55 -2.90 16.51
C ILE A 368 -7.85 -3.26 17.82
N ARG A 369 -7.94 -4.56 18.12
CA ARG A 369 -7.33 -5.41 19.15
C ARG A 369 -6.65 -4.75 20.35
#